data_AF-F0Z6E5-F1
#
_entry.id   AF-F0Z6E5-F1
#
_cell.length_a   1.000
_cell.length_b   1.000
_cell.length_c   1.000
_cell.angle_alpha   90.00
_cell.angle_beta   90.00
_cell.angle_gamma   90.00
#
_symmetry.space_group_name_H-M   'P 1'
#
loop_
_entity.id
_entity.type
_entity.pdbx_description
1 polymer ?
#
loop_
_entity_poly.entity_id
_entity_poly.type
_entity_poly.pdbx_seq_one_letter_code
_entity_poly.pdbx_strand_id
1 'polypeptide(L)' 'MITNSNKNETLFYKVFHNKYLFNLIFYHIRATEWVKYSDIRRINNENRKKFKEITSLDWLLKNKEYQLLKCKLEAKEYI' A
#
# COMPACT_ATOMS: atom_id res chain seq x y z
N MET A 1 33.66 5.34 -1.97
CA MET A 1 32.76 4.72 -0.97
C MET A 1 31.35 4.69 -1.53
N ILE A 2 30.81 3.51 -1.83
CA ILE A 2 29.39 3.36 -2.19
C ILE A 2 28.62 3.39 -0.87
N THR A 3 27.94 4.49 -0.58
CA THR A 3 27.02 4.61 0.56
C THR A 3 25.88 3.59 0.38
N ASN A 4 25.37 3.01 1.48
CA ASN A 4 24.31 2.00 1.45
C ASN A 4 23.07 2.41 0.62
N SER A 5 22.83 3.72 0.46
CA SER A 5 21.77 4.30 -0.38
C SER A 5 21.82 3.82 -1.84
N ASN A 6 23.00 3.84 -2.46
CA ASN A 6 23.16 3.50 -3.88
C ASN A 6 22.88 2.02 -4.19
N LYS A 7 23.19 1.12 -3.24
CA LYS A 7 22.93 -0.32 -3.41
C LYS A 7 21.44 -0.61 -3.36
N ASN A 8 20.73 0.00 -2.41
CA ASN A 8 19.28 -0.18 -2.28
C ASN A 8 18.54 0.38 -3.50
N GLU A 9 18.93 1.55 -3.99
CA GLU A 9 18.37 2.12 -5.23
C GLU A 9 18.64 1.22 -6.44
N THR A 10 19.88 0.72 -6.58
CA THR A 10 20.23 -0.19 -7.67
C THR A 10 19.41 -1.48 -7.62
N LEU A 11 19.25 -2.07 -6.44
CA LEU A 11 18.45 -3.28 -6.24
C LEU A 11 16.98 -3.00 -6.50
N PHE A 12 16.44 -1.89 -5.98
CA PHE A 12 15.07 -1.46 -6.23
C PHE A 12 14.81 -1.32 -7.73
N TYR A 13 15.69 -0.61 -8.45
CA TYR A 13 15.60 -0.45 -9.89
C TYR A 13 15.57 -1.80 -10.61
N LYS A 14 16.51 -2.71 -10.29
CA LYS A 14 16.56 -4.05 -10.89
C LYS A 14 15.29 -4.87 -10.64
N VAL A 15 14.76 -4.82 -9.43
CA VAL A 15 13.53 -5.55 -9.05
C VAL A 15 12.31 -4.95 -9.75
N PHE A 16 12.17 -3.63 -9.75
CA PHE A 16 11.01 -2.93 -10.29
C PHE A 16 10.92 -3.03 -11.82
N HIS A 17 12.06 -3.08 -12.52
CA HIS A 17 12.10 -3.23 -13.97
C HIS A 17 12.04 -4.69 -14.44
N ASN A 18 12.25 -5.67 -13.54
CA ASN A 18 12.06 -7.07 -13.88
C ASN A 18 10.57 -7.41 -13.82
N LYS A 19 9.94 -7.57 -14.99
CA LYS A 19 8.50 -7.84 -15.13
C LYS A 19 8.02 -9.05 -14.30
N TYR A 20 8.83 -10.10 -14.20
CA TYR A 20 8.47 -11.29 -13.43
C TYR A 20 8.47 -10.98 -11.92
N LEU A 21 9.57 -10.43 -11.39
CA LEU A 21 9.67 -10.09 -9.98
C LEU A 21 8.65 -9.05 -9.56
N PHE A 22 8.43 -8.04 -10.41
CA PHE A 22 7.38 -7.04 -10.22
C PHE A 22 6.01 -7.70 -10.09
N ASN A 23 5.62 -8.55 -11.06
CA ASN A 23 4.32 -9.23 -11.02
C ASN A 23 4.19 -10.16 -9.81
N LEU A 24 5.27 -10.86 -9.44
CA LEU A 24 5.29 -11.76 -8.28
C LEU A 24 5.11 -10.99 -6.97
N ILE A 25 5.82 -9.88 -6.79
CA ILE A 25 5.67 -9.00 -5.63
C ILE A 25 4.24 -8.45 -5.56
N PHE A 26 3.71 -7.94 -6.68
CA PHE A 26 2.33 -7.44 -6.73
C PHE A 26 1.30 -8.53 -6.46
N TYR A 27 1.54 -9.76 -6.93
CA TYR A 27 0.71 -10.90 -6.61
C TYR A 27 0.69 -11.15 -5.10
N HIS A 28 1.85 -11.19 -4.43
CA HIS A 28 1.90 -11.39 -2.98
C HIS A 28 1.30 -10.22 -2.19
N ILE A 29 1.50 -8.96 -2.61
CA ILE A 29 0.82 -7.81 -1.99
C ILE A 29 -0.72 -7.95 -2.10
N ARG A 30 -1.21 -8.57 -3.18
CA ARG A 30 -2.64 -8.80 -3.40
C ARG A 30 -3.16 -10.04 -2.68
N ALA A 31 -2.42 -11.15 -2.67
CA ALA A 31 -2.87 -12.44 -2.19
C ALA A 31 -2.61 -12.65 -0.70
N THR A 32 -1.61 -11.97 -0.13
CA THR A 32 -1.29 -12.06 1.30
C THR A 32 -2.25 -11.18 2.09
N GLU A 33 -2.92 -11.76 3.09
CA GLU A 33 -3.71 -11.02 4.08
C GLU A 33 -2.78 -10.45 5.15
N TRP A 34 -2.73 -9.12 5.28
CA TRP A 34 -1.78 -8.44 6.19
C TRP A 34 -2.36 -8.23 7.60
N VAL A 35 -3.67 -8.41 7.75
CA VAL A 35 -4.37 -8.28 9.02
C VAL A 35 -4.68 -9.68 9.56
N LYS A 36 -4.21 -9.98 10.78
CA LYS A 36 -4.62 -11.19 11.48
C LYS A 36 -6.02 -10.98 12.07
N TYR A 37 -7.03 -11.56 11.45
CA TYR A 37 -8.38 -11.61 12.02
C TYR A 37 -8.45 -12.73 13.06
N SER A 38 -9.10 -12.45 14.20
CA SER A 38 -9.36 -13.45 15.22
C SER A 38 -10.40 -14.49 14.80
N ASP A 39 -11.26 -14.17 13.83
CA ASP A 39 -12.23 -15.08 13.20
C ASP A 39 -11.97 -15.14 11.70
N ILE A 40 -11.73 -16.34 11.17
CA ILE A 40 -11.44 -16.59 9.76
C ILE A 40 -12.62 -16.19 8.85
N ARG A 41 -13.85 -16.19 9.37
CA ARG A 41 -15.06 -15.77 8.65
C ARG A 41 -15.10 -14.27 8.41
N ARG A 42 -14.27 -13.50 9.12
CA ARG A 42 -14.09 -12.07 8.87
C ARG A 42 -13.14 -11.79 7.74
N ILE A 43 -12.38 -12.76 7.22
CA ILE A 43 -11.49 -12.57 6.08
C ILE A 43 -12.35 -12.55 4.80
N ASN A 44 -12.51 -11.39 4.18
CA ASN A 44 -13.12 -11.28 2.86
C ASN A 44 -12.41 -10.22 2.01
N ASN A 45 -12.58 -10.30 0.69
CA ASN A 45 -11.99 -9.33 -0.25
C ASN A 45 -12.52 -7.90 -0.04
N GLU A 46 -13.67 -7.73 0.62
CA GLU A 46 -14.29 -6.44 0.90
C GLU A 46 -13.63 -5.70 2.08
N ASN A 47 -12.88 -6.40 2.94
CA ASN A 47 -12.10 -5.77 4.00
C ASN A 47 -11.04 -4.81 3.45
N ARG A 48 -10.64 -4.99 2.20
CA ARG A 48 -9.70 -4.12 1.52
C ARG A 48 -10.45 -3.00 0.85
N LYS A 49 -10.37 -1.81 1.43
CA LYS A 49 -10.92 -0.59 0.83
C LYS A 49 -9.92 0.02 -0.14
N LYS A 50 -10.32 0.30 -1.38
CA LYS A 50 -9.42 1.03 -2.29
C LYS A 50 -9.25 2.45 -1.78
N PHE A 51 -8.04 3.00 -1.90
CA PHE A 51 -7.77 4.37 -1.47
C PHE A 51 -8.71 5.40 -2.10
N LYS A 52 -9.07 5.23 -3.37
CA LYS A 52 -10.05 6.09 -4.07
C LYS A 52 -11.46 6.06 -3.47
N GLU A 53 -11.84 4.97 -2.78
CA GLU A 53 -13.15 4.77 -2.15
C GLU A 53 -13.18 5.30 -0.71
N ILE A 54 -12.04 5.77 -0.18
CA ILE A 54 -11.96 6.39 1.15
C ILE A 54 -12.33 7.88 1.01
N THR A 55 -13.56 8.21 1.35
CA THR A 55 -14.12 9.58 1.32
C THR A 55 -14.59 10.01 2.72
N SER A 56 -13.89 9.56 3.75
CA SER A 56 -14.22 9.89 5.14
C SER A 56 -12.98 10.40 5.83
N LEU A 57 -12.96 11.71 6.07
CA LEU A 57 -11.93 12.36 6.89
C LEU A 57 -11.80 11.70 8.27
N ASP A 58 -12.92 11.43 8.93
CA ASP A 58 -12.95 10.78 10.25
C ASP A 58 -12.26 9.40 10.23
N TRP A 59 -12.49 8.60 9.19
CA TRP A 59 -11.82 7.31 9.03
C TRP A 59 -10.30 7.45 8.86
N LEU A 60 -9.85 8.41 8.05
CA LEU A 60 -8.41 8.66 7.84
C LEU A 60 -7.71 9.10 9.12
N LEU A 61 -8.36 9.97 9.90
CA LEU A 61 -7.83 10.45 11.18
C LEU A 61 -7.78 9.34 12.23
N LYS A 62 -8.84 8.55 12.37
CA LYS A 62 -8.90 7.42 13.31
C LYS A 62 -7.83 6.36 13.05
N ASN A 63 -7.56 6.08 11.78
CA ASN A 63 -6.53 5.11 11.38
C ASN A 63 -5.12 5.72 11.27
N LYS A 64 -4.96 7.02 11.56
CA LYS A 64 -3.67 7.75 11.49
C LYS A 64 -3.03 7.73 10.10
N GLU A 65 -3.86 7.69 9.06
CA GLU A 65 -3.47 7.61 7.65
C GLU A 65 -3.13 9.00 7.09
N TYR A 66 -2.23 9.73 7.76
CA TYR A 66 -1.97 11.15 7.48
C TYR A 66 -1.34 11.40 6.11
N GLN A 67 -0.47 10.48 5.66
CA GLN A 67 0.17 10.60 4.36
C GLN A 67 -0.85 10.42 3.22
N LEU A 68 -1.80 9.49 3.39
CA LEU A 68 -2.91 9.29 2.46
C LEU A 68 -3.86 10.49 2.44
N LEU A 69 -4.18 11.06 3.61
CA LEU A 69 -4.95 12.31 3.70
C LEU A 69 -4.26 13.45 2.93
N LYS A 70 -2.96 13.63 3.14
CA LYS A 70 -2.16 14.62 2.39
C LYS A 70 -2.24 14.40 0.89
N CYS A 71 -2.08 13.16 0.41
CA CYS A 71 -2.17 12.86 -1.02
C CYS A 71 -3.53 13.23 -1.62
N LYS A 72 -4.64 12.98 -0.90
CA LYS A 72 -5.97 13.38 -1.38
C LYS A 72 -6.15 14.89 -1.46
N LEU A 73 -5.66 15.63 -0.44
CA LEU A 73 -5.71 17.09 -0.43
C LEU A 73 -4.88 17.70 -1.57
N GLU A 74 -3.69 17.17 -1.82
CA GLU A 74 -2.83 17.60 -2.94
C GLU A 74 -3.46 17.31 -4.30
N ALA A 75 -4.12 16.16 -4.43
CA ALA A 75 -4.85 15.77 -5.63
C ALA A 75 -6.22 16.45 -5.78
N LYS A 76 -6.63 17.30 -4.81
CA LYS A 76 -7.97 17.92 -4.73
C LYS A 76 -9.11 16.90 -4.83
N GLU A 77 -8.90 15.71 -4.26
CA GLU A 77 -9.92 14.67 -4.16
C GLU A 77 -10.91 14.97 -3.02
N TYR A 78 -12.12 14.42 -3.13
CA TYR A 78 -13.15 14.50 -2.08
C TYR A 78 -12.80 13.60 -0.88
N ILE A 79 -12.98 14.14 0.34
CA ILE A 79 -12.63 13.50 1.63
C ILE A 79 -13.72 13.74 2.68
#